data_AF-A0A5J4P939-F1
#
_entry.id   AF-A0A5J4P939-F1
#
_cell.length_a   1.000
_cell.length_b   1.000
_cell.length_c   1.000
_cell.angle_alpha   90.00
_cell.angle_beta   90.00
_cell.angle_gamma   90.00
#
_symmetry.space_group_name_H-M   'P 1'
#
loop_
_entity.id
_entity.type
_entity.pdbx_description
1 polymer ?
#
loop_
_entity_poly.entity_id
_entity_poly.type
_entity_poly.pdbx_seq_one_letter_code
_entity_poly.pdbx_strand_id
1 'polypeptide(L)'
;SSYAVETFSNCPITTLYLGRNISYDYSYSPFKDKTTLTSLTIPNLVTSIGSSAFQNCSGLTELIIPNSVTSIEDYAFYGCSGLTELIIGNSVTSIEEYAFYGCSGLTELIIGNSVTSIEDYAFYGCSGLTELIIGNSVTAIEDYAFSGCSGLTALIIPNSITSIKSGTFRNCSGLIEITIPNSVTTIESYAFLGCSGV
;
A
#
# COMPACT_ATOMS: atom_id res chain seq x y z
N SER A 1 13.15 -24.22 -11.77
CA SER A 1 12.27 -25.29 -12.26
C SER A 1 10.86 -24.75 -12.37
N SER A 2 10.17 -25.03 -13.47
CA SER A 2 8.87 -24.47 -13.87
C SER A 2 7.65 -24.97 -13.06
N TYR A 3 7.86 -25.60 -11.91
CA TYR A 3 6.81 -26.34 -11.17
C TYR A 3 6.07 -25.52 -10.11
N ALA A 4 6.56 -24.34 -9.72
CA ALA A 4 5.84 -23.49 -8.75
C ALA A 4 4.59 -22.81 -9.36
N VAL A 5 4.55 -22.69 -10.70
CA VAL A 5 3.51 -21.97 -11.46
C VAL A 5 2.17 -22.72 -11.48
N GLU A 6 2.15 -23.99 -11.07
CA GLU A 6 0.95 -24.84 -11.10
C GLU A 6 0.36 -25.14 -9.72
N THR A 7 1.05 -24.81 -8.61
CA THR A 7 0.67 -25.36 -7.29
C THR A 7 -0.71 -24.91 -6.81
N PHE A 8 -1.15 -23.71 -7.19
CA PHE A 8 -2.46 -23.18 -6.81
C PHE A 8 -3.30 -22.71 -8.00
N SER A 9 -2.86 -22.93 -9.24
CA SER A 9 -3.62 -22.56 -10.45
C SER A 9 -4.98 -23.27 -10.42
N ASN A 10 -6.07 -22.49 -10.45
CA ASN A 10 -7.46 -22.96 -10.26
C ASN A 10 -7.82 -23.51 -8.85
N CYS A 11 -6.99 -23.32 -7.84
CA CYS A 11 -7.35 -23.66 -6.46
C CYS A 11 -8.23 -22.54 -5.87
N PRO A 12 -9.47 -22.81 -5.43
CA PRO A 12 -10.37 -21.82 -4.86
C PRO A 12 -10.03 -21.56 -3.38
N ILE A 13 -8.75 -21.28 -3.09
CA ILE A 13 -8.33 -21.00 -1.71
C ILE A 13 -9.01 -19.71 -1.23
N THR A 14 -9.69 -19.80 -0.09
CA THR A 14 -10.32 -18.63 0.55
C THR A 14 -9.54 -18.11 1.75
N THR A 15 -8.72 -18.97 2.37
CA THR A 15 -7.92 -18.62 3.52
C THR A 15 -6.50 -19.14 3.35
N LEU A 16 -5.52 -18.29 3.64
CA LEU A 16 -4.10 -18.62 3.60
C LEU A 16 -3.41 -18.19 4.89
N TYR A 17 -2.64 -19.11 5.48
CA TYR A 17 -1.72 -18.82 6.57
C TYR A 17 -0.30 -18.97 6.06
N LEU A 18 0.51 -17.90 6.09
CA LEU A 18 1.90 -17.99 5.65
C LEU A 18 2.74 -18.73 6.68
N GLY A 19 3.47 -19.76 6.26
CA GLY A 19 4.40 -20.48 7.16
C GLY A 19 5.85 -19.97 7.13
N ARG A 20 6.16 -19.02 6.24
CA ARG A 20 7.52 -18.57 5.92
C ARG A 20 7.49 -17.30 5.08
N ASN A 21 8.64 -16.66 4.92
CA ASN A 21 8.85 -15.63 3.90
C ASN A 21 8.45 -16.15 2.53
N ILE A 22 7.79 -15.29 1.77
CA ILE A 22 7.45 -15.53 0.37
C ILE A 22 8.36 -14.64 -0.49
N SER A 23 9.25 -15.27 -1.24
CA SER A 23 10.10 -14.62 -2.23
C SER A 23 10.19 -15.57 -3.41
N TYR A 24 10.02 -15.03 -4.61
CA TYR A 24 10.00 -15.79 -5.85
C TYR A 24 10.99 -15.15 -6.83
N ASP A 25 11.91 -15.96 -7.36
CA ASP A 25 12.95 -15.55 -8.34
C ASP A 25 12.38 -15.10 -9.70
N TYR A 26 11.09 -15.35 -9.92
CA TYR A 26 10.37 -14.97 -11.13
C TYR A 26 9.27 -14.00 -10.73
N SER A 27 8.86 -13.12 -11.65
CA SER A 27 7.75 -12.16 -11.53
C SER A 27 6.35 -12.79 -11.34
N TYR A 28 6.31 -14.01 -10.80
CA TYR A 28 5.12 -14.84 -10.64
C TYR A 28 5.10 -15.52 -9.27
N SER A 29 4.26 -14.99 -8.39
CA SER A 29 3.85 -15.64 -7.15
C SER A 29 2.77 -16.70 -7.42
N PRO A 30 2.76 -17.85 -6.74
CA PRO A 30 1.66 -18.82 -6.81
C PRO A 30 0.35 -18.30 -6.22
N PHE A 31 0.38 -17.21 -5.45
CA PHE A 31 -0.80 -16.55 -4.90
C PHE A 31 -1.26 -15.34 -5.72
N LYS A 32 -0.58 -15.03 -6.83
CA LYS A 32 -1.08 -14.04 -7.80
C LYS A 32 -2.43 -14.49 -8.39
N ASP A 33 -3.28 -13.52 -8.66
CA ASP A 33 -4.62 -13.65 -9.24
C ASP A 33 -5.57 -14.57 -8.42
N LYS A 34 -5.34 -14.74 -7.12
CA LYS A 34 -6.24 -15.50 -6.23
C LYS A 34 -7.42 -14.64 -5.79
N THR A 35 -8.32 -14.36 -6.73
CA THR A 35 -9.54 -13.56 -6.49
C THR A 35 -10.50 -14.18 -5.48
N THR A 36 -10.34 -15.47 -5.16
CA THR A 36 -11.12 -16.19 -4.13
C THR A 36 -10.52 -16.08 -2.73
N LEU A 37 -9.25 -15.65 -2.60
CA LEU A 37 -8.58 -15.50 -1.31
C LEU A 37 -9.18 -14.31 -0.56
N THR A 38 -9.92 -14.57 0.52
CA THR A 38 -10.57 -13.53 1.31
C THR A 38 -9.86 -13.19 2.62
N SER A 39 -9.04 -14.12 3.13
CA SER A 39 -8.32 -13.98 4.40
C SER A 39 -6.86 -14.42 4.27
N LEU A 40 -5.94 -13.54 4.66
CA LEU A 40 -4.51 -13.79 4.72
C LEU A 40 -3.99 -13.57 6.14
N THR A 41 -3.37 -14.57 6.73
CA THR A 41 -2.67 -14.44 8.02
C THR A 41 -1.17 -14.49 7.80
N ILE A 42 -0.49 -13.44 8.24
CA ILE A 42 0.97 -13.31 8.23
C ILE A 42 1.46 -13.46 9.67
N PRO A 43 2.12 -14.57 10.05
CA PRO A 43 2.61 -14.72 11.41
C PRO A 43 3.96 -14.04 11.61
N ASN A 44 4.36 -13.92 12.88
CA ASN A 44 5.58 -13.25 13.34
C ASN A 44 6.91 -13.86 12.85
N LEU A 45 6.87 -14.95 12.07
CA LEU A 45 8.04 -15.55 11.43
C LEU A 45 8.32 -14.97 10.03
N VAL A 46 7.35 -14.25 9.45
CA VAL A 46 7.49 -13.62 8.14
C VAL A 46 8.15 -12.26 8.30
N THR A 47 9.27 -12.07 7.62
CA THR A 47 10.06 -10.82 7.65
C THR A 47 9.96 -10.01 6.36
N SER A 48 9.49 -10.60 5.26
CA SER A 48 9.32 -9.88 4.00
C SER A 48 8.16 -10.44 3.18
N ILE A 49 7.56 -9.56 2.37
CA ILE A 49 6.50 -9.89 1.42
C ILE A 49 7.03 -9.60 0.02
N GLY A 50 7.36 -10.67 -0.71
CA GLY A 50 8.03 -10.58 -2.01
C GLY A 50 7.19 -9.93 -3.11
N SER A 51 7.88 -9.56 -4.19
CA SER A 51 7.26 -8.85 -5.32
C SER A 51 6.10 -9.65 -5.91
N SER A 52 5.01 -8.93 -6.22
CA SER A 52 3.78 -9.50 -6.78
C SER A 52 3.17 -10.66 -5.97
N ALA A 53 3.52 -10.81 -4.69
CA ALA A 53 3.13 -11.93 -3.84
C ALA A 53 1.62 -12.23 -3.88
N PHE A 54 0.79 -11.21 -3.82
CA PHE A 54 -0.67 -11.28 -3.77
C PHE A 54 -1.31 -10.36 -4.80
N GLN A 55 -0.61 -10.07 -5.90
CA GLN A 55 -1.15 -9.26 -6.98
C GLN A 55 -2.52 -9.81 -7.44
N ASN A 56 -3.50 -8.92 -7.59
CA ASN A 56 -4.88 -9.16 -8.00
C ASN A 56 -5.65 -10.16 -7.11
N CYS A 57 -5.29 -10.32 -5.84
CA CYS A 57 -6.13 -11.00 -4.85
C CYS A 57 -7.32 -10.10 -4.47
N SER A 58 -8.23 -9.87 -5.42
CA SER A 58 -9.35 -8.93 -5.27
C SER A 58 -10.43 -9.37 -4.28
N GLY A 59 -10.37 -10.61 -3.79
CA GLY A 59 -11.24 -11.09 -2.71
C GLY A 59 -10.75 -10.75 -1.31
N LEU A 60 -9.47 -10.35 -1.15
CA LEU A 60 -8.87 -10.06 0.16
C LEU A 60 -9.50 -8.80 0.73
N THR A 61 -10.02 -8.85 1.96
CA THR A 61 -10.82 -7.76 2.56
C THR A 61 -10.09 -7.02 3.67
N GLU A 62 -9.38 -7.73 4.53
CA GLU A 62 -8.63 -7.15 5.64
C GLU A 62 -7.20 -7.68 5.60
N LEU A 63 -6.24 -6.81 5.95
CA LEU A 63 -4.84 -7.18 5.98
C LEU A 63 -4.09 -6.47 7.11
N ILE A 64 -3.48 -7.27 7.98
CA ILE A 64 -2.54 -6.82 8.99
C ILE A 64 -1.14 -7.30 8.61
N ILE A 65 -0.24 -6.36 8.35
CA ILE A 65 1.19 -6.62 8.20
C ILE A 65 1.83 -6.51 9.59
N PRO A 66 2.28 -7.62 10.20
CA PRO A 66 2.76 -7.60 11.59
C PRO A 66 4.12 -6.92 11.73
N ASN A 67 4.50 -6.60 12.97
CA ASN A 67 5.80 -6.01 13.32
C ASN A 67 7.00 -6.96 13.07
N SER A 68 6.81 -8.17 12.55
CA SER A 68 7.91 -9.01 12.08
C SER A 68 8.36 -8.65 10.67
N VAL A 69 7.46 -8.08 9.86
CA VAL A 69 7.74 -7.73 8.46
C VAL A 69 8.52 -6.42 8.40
N THR A 70 9.60 -6.42 7.63
CA THR A 70 10.48 -5.27 7.44
C THR A 70 10.40 -4.69 6.03
N SER A 71 10.01 -5.48 5.02
CA SER A 71 9.85 -5.01 3.63
C SER A 71 8.57 -5.51 2.96
N ILE A 72 7.96 -4.64 2.16
CA ILE A 72 6.83 -4.92 1.26
C ILE A 72 7.28 -4.55 -0.15
N GLU A 73 7.61 -5.55 -0.97
CA GLU A 73 8.25 -5.36 -2.27
C GLU A 73 7.28 -4.94 -3.38
N ASP A 74 7.83 -4.61 -4.55
CA ASP A 74 7.08 -4.08 -5.71
C ASP A 74 5.85 -4.92 -6.04
N TYR A 75 4.71 -4.26 -6.31
CA TYR A 75 3.46 -4.89 -6.71
C TYR A 75 2.89 -5.93 -5.71
N ALA A 76 3.40 -6.04 -4.48
CA ALA A 76 3.05 -7.11 -3.55
C ALA A 76 1.54 -7.37 -3.39
N PHE A 77 0.73 -6.31 -3.38
CA PHE A 77 -0.74 -6.33 -3.29
C PHE A 77 -1.40 -5.50 -4.39
N TYR A 78 -0.71 -5.30 -5.53
CA TYR A 78 -1.26 -4.59 -6.69
C TYR A 78 -2.64 -5.14 -7.05
N GLY A 79 -3.65 -4.29 -7.18
CA GLY A 79 -4.99 -4.68 -7.64
C GLY A 79 -5.79 -5.51 -6.64
N CYS A 80 -5.41 -5.54 -5.35
CA CYS A 80 -6.26 -6.07 -4.28
C CYS A 80 -7.46 -5.15 -4.02
N SER A 81 -8.37 -5.05 -4.99
CA SER A 81 -9.47 -4.07 -5.00
C SER A 81 -10.57 -4.32 -3.97
N GLY A 82 -10.64 -5.52 -3.39
CA GLY A 82 -11.54 -5.82 -2.27
C GLY A 82 -11.01 -5.44 -0.89
N LEU A 83 -9.73 -5.04 -0.79
CA LEU A 83 -9.10 -4.73 0.50
C LEU A 83 -9.70 -3.44 1.05
N THR A 84 -10.33 -3.48 2.22
CA THR A 84 -11.00 -2.35 2.87
C THR A 84 -10.20 -1.78 4.03
N GLU A 85 -9.48 -2.63 4.77
CA GLU A 85 -8.67 -2.22 5.92
C GLU A 85 -7.24 -2.75 5.78
N LEU A 86 -6.27 -1.85 5.96
CA LEU A 86 -4.85 -2.17 5.94
C LEU A 86 -4.12 -1.54 7.13
N ILE A 87 -3.53 -2.40 7.96
CA ILE A 87 -2.62 -1.99 9.03
C ILE A 87 -1.20 -2.44 8.69
N ILE A 88 -0.30 -1.48 8.53
CA ILE A 88 1.14 -1.74 8.34
C ILE A 88 1.86 -1.57 9.69
N GLY A 89 2.50 -2.64 10.13
CA GLY A 89 3.20 -2.69 11.42
C GLY A 89 4.38 -1.72 11.56
N ASN A 90 4.85 -1.56 12.80
CA ASN A 90 5.92 -0.63 13.18
C ASN A 90 7.32 -1.21 12.97
N SER A 91 7.52 -2.07 11.97
CA SER A 91 8.85 -2.59 11.61
C SER A 91 9.11 -2.53 10.11
N VAL A 92 8.09 -2.26 9.30
CA VAL A 92 8.25 -2.02 7.86
C VAL A 92 9.03 -0.74 7.68
N THR A 93 10.10 -0.76 6.89
CA THR A 93 10.94 0.41 6.63
C THR A 93 10.61 1.10 5.31
N SER A 94 10.15 0.34 4.32
CA SER A 94 9.78 0.85 2.99
C SER A 94 8.52 0.15 2.45
N ILE A 95 7.76 0.90 1.66
CA ILE A 95 6.64 0.42 0.87
C ILE A 95 6.99 0.70 -0.59
N GLU A 96 7.35 -0.35 -1.32
CA GLU A 96 7.97 -0.25 -2.65
C GLU A 96 6.96 0.07 -3.79
N GLU A 97 7.45 0.17 -5.01
CA GLU A 97 6.72 0.70 -6.17
C GLU A 97 5.44 -0.11 -6.43
N TYR A 98 4.32 0.60 -6.61
CA TYR A 98 3.00 0.01 -6.88
C TYR A 98 2.51 -1.04 -5.84
N ALA A 99 3.10 -1.13 -4.64
CA ALA A 99 2.83 -2.21 -3.69
C ALA A 99 1.32 -2.42 -3.40
N PHE A 100 0.53 -1.36 -3.36
CA PHE A 100 -0.93 -1.36 -3.14
C PHE A 100 -1.69 -0.59 -4.23
N TYR A 101 -1.10 -0.46 -5.42
CA TYR A 101 -1.73 0.23 -6.55
C TYR A 101 -3.10 -0.37 -6.85
N GLY A 102 -4.13 0.48 -6.98
CA GLY A 102 -5.46 0.05 -7.39
C GLY A 102 -6.20 -0.77 -6.34
N CYS A 103 -5.79 -0.74 -5.06
CA CYS A 103 -6.60 -1.19 -3.93
C CYS A 103 -7.79 -0.25 -3.72
N SER A 104 -8.71 -0.20 -4.69
CA SER A 104 -9.77 0.81 -4.79
C SER A 104 -10.85 0.70 -3.70
N GLY A 105 -10.98 -0.46 -3.06
CA GLY A 105 -11.85 -0.67 -1.90
C GLY A 105 -11.26 -0.20 -0.58
N LEU A 106 -9.98 0.18 -0.53
CA LEU A 106 -9.28 0.48 0.72
C LEU A 106 -9.87 1.74 1.32
N THR A 107 -10.47 1.66 2.51
CA THR A 107 -11.11 2.79 3.21
C THR A 107 -10.27 3.31 4.37
N GLU A 108 -9.58 2.40 5.08
CA GLU A 108 -8.74 2.72 6.23
C GLU A 108 -7.32 2.20 6.04
N LEU A 109 -6.34 3.10 6.16
CA LEU A 109 -4.92 2.79 6.06
C LEU A 109 -4.17 3.37 7.26
N ILE A 110 -3.53 2.49 8.02
CA ILE A 110 -2.60 2.85 9.10
C ILE A 110 -1.18 2.45 8.69
N ILE A 111 -0.30 3.43 8.54
CA ILE A 111 1.12 3.24 8.25
C ILE A 111 1.93 3.33 9.54
N GLY A 112 2.68 2.27 9.86
CA GLY A 112 3.47 2.17 11.08
C GLY A 112 4.59 3.22 11.19
N ASN A 113 5.03 3.48 12.43
CA ASN A 113 5.98 4.54 12.75
C ASN A 113 7.43 4.24 12.33
N SER A 114 7.73 3.12 11.69
CA SER A 114 9.08 2.79 11.21
C SER A 114 9.23 2.93 9.71
N VAL A 115 8.14 3.18 8.97
CA VAL A 115 8.20 3.42 7.53
C VAL A 115 8.92 4.74 7.31
N THR A 116 9.97 4.73 6.49
CA THR A 116 10.77 5.90 6.14
C THR A 116 10.52 6.38 4.71
N SER A 117 10.14 5.46 3.80
CA SER A 117 9.79 5.78 2.42
C SER A 117 8.52 5.07 1.94
N ILE A 118 7.75 5.80 1.13
CA ILE A 118 6.60 5.33 0.37
C ILE A 118 6.90 5.67 -1.09
N GLU A 119 7.19 4.64 -1.89
CA GLU A 119 7.72 4.80 -3.24
C GLU A 119 6.64 5.15 -4.28
N ASP A 120 7.08 5.36 -5.53
CA ASP A 120 6.24 5.81 -6.62
C ASP A 120 4.98 4.95 -6.77
N TYR A 121 3.83 5.61 -6.92
CA TYR A 121 2.53 4.97 -7.14
C TYR A 121 2.08 3.93 -6.09
N ALA A 122 2.73 3.83 -4.91
CA ALA A 122 2.50 2.76 -3.94
C ALA A 122 1.01 2.56 -3.58
N PHE A 123 0.22 3.63 -3.46
CA PHE A 123 -1.21 3.63 -3.17
C PHE A 123 -2.04 4.35 -4.25
N TYR A 124 -1.50 4.44 -5.48
CA TYR A 124 -2.21 5.11 -6.58
C TYR A 124 -3.55 4.43 -6.83
N GLY A 125 -4.62 5.22 -6.96
CA GLY A 125 -5.95 4.72 -7.29
C GLY A 125 -6.65 3.97 -6.15
N CYS A 126 -6.17 4.10 -4.91
CA CYS A 126 -6.92 3.73 -3.70
C CYS A 126 -8.10 4.69 -3.48
N SER A 127 -9.05 4.69 -4.42
CA SER A 127 -10.13 5.69 -4.52
C SER A 127 -11.12 5.67 -3.38
N GLY A 128 -11.23 4.55 -2.66
CA GLY A 128 -12.05 4.38 -1.47
C GLY A 128 -11.43 4.97 -0.20
N LEU A 129 -10.15 5.38 -0.23
CA LEU A 129 -9.39 5.69 0.99
C LEU A 129 -9.93 6.96 1.62
N THR A 130 -10.59 6.83 2.78
CA THR A 130 -11.18 7.96 3.52
C THR A 130 -10.35 8.34 4.73
N GLU A 131 -9.70 7.37 5.37
CA GLU A 131 -8.93 7.53 6.60
C GLU A 131 -7.49 7.07 6.38
N LEU A 132 -6.55 8.00 6.50
CA LEU A 132 -5.12 7.75 6.30
C LEU A 132 -4.34 8.26 7.51
N ILE A 133 -3.66 7.35 8.21
CA ILE A 133 -2.70 7.67 9.27
C ILE A 133 -1.29 7.36 8.76
N ILE A 134 -0.46 8.39 8.66
CA ILE A 134 0.95 8.26 8.26
C ILE A 134 1.84 8.25 9.50
N GLY A 135 2.73 7.25 9.59
CA GLY A 135 3.69 7.15 10.69
C GLY A 135 4.66 8.33 10.75
N ASN A 136 5.09 8.68 11.96
CA ASN A 136 5.90 9.90 12.20
C ASN A 136 7.35 9.83 11.69
N SER A 137 7.81 8.67 11.20
CA SER A 137 9.16 8.51 10.63
C SER A 137 9.20 8.59 9.11
N VAL A 138 8.04 8.77 8.44
CA VAL A 138 8.00 8.87 6.98
C VAL A 138 8.68 10.16 6.56
N THR A 139 9.82 10.05 5.89
CA THR A 139 10.61 11.19 5.40
C THR A 139 10.43 11.43 3.90
N ALA A 140 9.99 10.41 3.18
CA ALA A 140 9.81 10.44 1.73
C ALA A 140 8.46 9.82 1.34
N ILE A 141 7.69 10.56 0.55
CA ILE A 141 6.51 10.08 -0.17
C ILE A 141 6.72 10.50 -1.61
N GLU A 142 6.97 9.54 -2.48
CA GLU A 142 7.43 9.79 -3.84
C GLU A 142 6.28 10.11 -4.81
N ASP A 143 6.60 10.17 -6.11
CA ASP A 143 5.72 10.71 -7.13
C ASP A 143 4.44 9.87 -7.23
N TYR A 144 3.29 10.56 -7.27
CA TYR A 144 1.97 9.94 -7.41
C TYR A 144 1.58 8.88 -6.37
N ALA A 145 2.30 8.75 -5.25
CA ALA A 145 2.10 7.68 -4.27
C ALA A 145 0.65 7.54 -3.79
N PHE A 146 -0.09 8.64 -3.63
CA PHE A 146 -1.51 8.67 -3.24
C PHE A 146 -2.40 9.32 -4.32
N SER A 147 -1.94 9.38 -5.57
CA SER A 147 -2.72 9.97 -6.65
C SER A 147 -3.98 9.15 -6.91
N GLY A 148 -5.13 9.81 -7.01
CA GLY A 148 -6.43 9.19 -7.25
C GLY A 148 -7.09 8.62 -6.00
N CYS A 149 -6.59 8.92 -4.79
CA CYS A 149 -7.29 8.66 -3.52
C CYS A 149 -8.47 9.63 -3.34
N SER A 150 -9.46 9.53 -4.24
CA SER A 150 -10.57 10.49 -4.35
C SER A 150 -11.52 10.51 -3.15
N GLY A 151 -11.52 9.46 -2.33
CA GLY A 151 -12.27 9.38 -1.07
C GLY A 151 -11.62 10.12 0.10
N LEU A 152 -10.35 10.51 -0.01
CA LEU A 152 -9.60 11.05 1.12
C LEU A 152 -10.13 12.44 1.44
N THR A 153 -10.62 12.67 2.66
CA THR A 153 -11.31 13.92 3.02
C THR A 153 -10.45 14.88 3.84
N ALA A 154 -9.63 14.32 4.74
CA ALA A 154 -8.71 15.05 5.58
C ALA A 154 -7.31 14.41 5.53
N LEU A 155 -6.27 15.23 5.62
CA LEU A 155 -4.89 14.77 5.59
C LEU A 155 -4.01 15.58 6.54
N ILE A 156 -3.26 14.90 7.39
CA ILE A 156 -2.21 15.50 8.21
C ILE A 156 -0.86 15.01 7.68
N ILE A 157 -0.05 15.93 7.16
CA ILE A 157 1.31 15.63 6.71
C ILE A 157 2.23 15.58 7.95
N PRO A 158 2.99 14.50 8.18
CA PRO A 158 3.93 14.42 9.31
C PRO A 158 5.04 15.47 9.27
N ASN A 159 5.50 15.91 10.44
CA ASN A 159 6.61 16.88 10.59
C ASN A 159 7.97 16.37 10.09
N SER A 160 8.09 15.07 9.82
CA SER A 160 9.28 14.44 9.23
C SER A 160 9.41 14.71 7.72
N ILE A 161 8.33 15.12 7.06
CA ILE A 161 8.31 15.39 5.61
C ILE A 161 8.80 16.80 5.32
N THR A 162 9.72 16.91 4.34
CA THR A 162 10.30 18.18 3.90
C THR A 162 9.87 18.59 2.48
N SER A 163 9.38 17.64 1.68
CA SER A 163 8.92 17.87 0.31
C SER A 163 7.66 17.07 0.02
N ILE A 164 6.71 17.67 -0.69
CA ILE A 164 5.58 16.97 -1.29
C ILE A 164 5.87 16.84 -2.79
N LYS A 165 5.98 15.61 -3.26
CA LYS A 165 6.46 15.24 -4.59
C LYS A 165 5.43 15.43 -5.70
N SER A 166 5.86 15.21 -6.94
CA SER A 166 5.05 15.51 -8.12
C SER A 166 3.81 14.63 -8.12
N GLY A 167 2.64 15.27 -8.16
CA GLY A 167 1.37 14.56 -8.20
C GLY A 167 1.05 13.66 -6.99
N THR A 168 1.78 13.75 -5.86
CA THR A 168 1.59 12.83 -4.71
C THR A 168 0.14 12.65 -4.29
N PHE A 169 -0.66 13.73 -4.26
CA PHE A 169 -2.09 13.73 -3.94
C PHE A 169 -2.95 14.19 -5.12
N ARG A 170 -2.47 14.03 -6.36
CA ARG A 170 -3.22 14.39 -7.57
C ARG A 170 -4.57 13.68 -7.58
N ASN A 171 -5.64 14.37 -7.99
CA ASN A 171 -7.01 13.85 -8.07
C ASN A 171 -7.56 13.27 -6.75
N CYS A 172 -7.05 13.70 -5.58
CA CYS A 172 -7.73 13.47 -4.30
C CYS A 172 -8.93 14.43 -4.18
N SER A 173 -9.93 14.25 -5.03
CA SER A 173 -11.05 15.20 -5.17
C SER A 173 -11.89 15.39 -3.91
N GLY A 174 -11.93 14.38 -3.03
CA GLY A 174 -12.60 14.45 -1.73
C GLY A 174 -11.86 15.30 -0.70
N LEU A 175 -10.59 15.66 -0.94
CA LEU A 175 -9.75 16.31 0.04
C LEU A 175 -10.24 17.74 0.25
N ILE A 176 -10.69 18.03 1.47
CA ILE A 176 -11.23 19.33 1.89
C ILE A 176 -10.45 19.94 3.07
N GLU A 177 -9.70 19.12 3.80
CA GLU A 177 -8.91 19.55 4.94
C GLU A 177 -7.48 19.02 4.84
N ILE A 178 -6.49 19.90 4.90
CA ILE A 178 -5.09 19.51 4.90
C ILE A 178 -4.29 20.32 5.93
N THR A 179 -3.48 19.62 6.72
CA THR A 179 -2.47 20.23 7.59
C THR A 179 -1.09 19.97 6.99
N ILE A 180 -0.44 21.03 6.51
CA ILE A 180 0.95 21.02 6.03
C ILE A 180 1.84 21.64 7.12
N PRO A 181 2.80 20.89 7.69
CA PRO A 181 3.70 21.41 8.72
C PRO A 181 4.78 22.34 8.14
N ASN A 182 5.36 23.19 8.99
CA ASN A 182 6.45 24.10 8.61
C ASN A 182 7.73 23.39 8.13
N SER A 183 7.86 22.09 8.37
CA SER A 183 8.95 21.27 7.85
C SER A 183 8.92 21.15 6.33
N VAL A 184 7.74 21.26 5.71
CA VAL A 184 7.58 21.19 4.25
C VAL A 184 8.07 22.49 3.63
N THR A 185 9.22 22.42 2.95
CA THR A 185 9.83 23.55 2.26
C THR A 185 9.59 23.54 0.75
N THR A 186 9.17 22.39 0.21
CA THR A 186 8.97 22.21 -1.24
C THR A 186 7.65 21.50 -1.51
N ILE A 187 6.88 22.02 -2.47
CA ILE A 187 5.71 21.36 -3.04
C ILE A 187 5.91 21.36 -4.55
N GLU A 188 6.05 20.18 -5.13
CA GLU A 188 6.34 20.00 -6.55
C GLU A 188 5.08 20.11 -7.43
N SER A 189 5.28 20.02 -8.75
CA SER A 189 4.21 20.23 -9.72
C SER A 189 3.07 19.24 -9.52
N TYR A 190 1.84 19.73 -9.67
CA TYR A 190 0.63 18.89 -9.65
C TYR A 190 0.36 18.13 -8.35
N ALA A 191 1.11 18.36 -7.27
CA ALA A 191 0.98 17.66 -5.99
C ALA A 191 -0.48 17.54 -5.51
N PHE A 192 -1.28 18.58 -5.73
CA PHE A 192 -2.71 18.64 -5.38
C PHE A 192 -3.61 18.92 -6.61
N LEU A 193 -3.13 18.72 -7.83
CA LEU A 193 -3.94 18.95 -9.04
C LEU A 193 -5.21 18.10 -8.98
N GLY A 194 -6.39 18.73 -9.08
CA GLY A 194 -7.67 18.01 -9.02
C GLY A 194 -8.19 17.73 -7.61
N CYS A 195 -7.55 18.26 -6.56
CA CYS A 195 -8.16 18.37 -5.24
C CYS A 195 -9.15 19.54 -5.28
N SER A 196 -10.45 19.26 -5.20
CA SER A 196 -11.48 20.30 -5.36
C SER A 196 -11.78 21.10 -4.09
N GLY A 197 -11.34 20.62 -2.93
CA GLY A 197 -11.55 21.28 -1.64
C GLY A 197 -10.34 21.97 -1.05
N VAL A 198 -9.19 21.96 -1.74
CA VAL A 198 -7.89 22.53 -1.29
C VAL A 198 -7.39 23.58 -2.27
#